data_AF-A0A1M6SJY8-F1
#
_entry.id   AF-A0A1M6SJY8-F1
#
_cell.length_a   1.000
_cell.length_b   1.000
_cell.length_c   1.000
_cell.angle_alpha   90.00
_cell.angle_beta   90.00
_cell.angle_gamma   90.00
#
_symmetry.space_group_name_H-M   'P 1'
#
loop_
_entity.id
_entity.type
_entity.pdbx_description
1 polymer ?
#
loop_
_entity_poly.entity_id
_entity_poly.type
_entity_poly.pdbx_seq_one_letter_code
_entity_poly.pdbx_strand_id
1 'polypeptide(L)'
;MDNGELHDILSDIKQRKSEGFEDLYSKYYKLMLGVAFCIVRNEHDCHDIIQQVMMKLYSLPEDKFPEKYDMSWLYTVVKNEALQFLRKNKTNTSFDELPEIPVNCSEMEEIIHMDYYNSIIKGLDGKSREIVTLKILCGMTHKEIASALKMSCGTVQWKYHMSVNSLKIAMTSICVLVINSILLGRVYLSRIYKARVVERTMLRNIDLTIDANPLLNAFYCILIAISGFIFIKSIARYIRITRGAKKADK
;
A
#
# COMPACT_ATOMS: atom_id res chain seq x y z
N MET A 1 -9.10 7.96 -16.57
CA MET A 1 -8.38 9.14 -17.07
C MET A 1 -8.30 8.99 -18.57
N ASP A 2 -8.79 9.98 -19.30
CA ASP A 2 -8.82 9.96 -20.76
C ASP A 2 -7.47 10.44 -21.30
N ASN A 3 -6.84 9.67 -22.18
CA ASN A 3 -5.49 9.99 -22.69
C ASN A 3 -5.52 11.20 -23.64
N GLY A 4 -6.66 11.53 -24.25
CA GLY A 4 -6.80 12.73 -25.06
C GLY A 4 -6.69 14.01 -24.22
N GLU A 5 -7.25 13.98 -23.01
CA GLU A 5 -7.31 15.16 -22.13
C GLU A 5 -5.93 15.60 -21.64
N LEU A 6 -5.03 14.67 -21.28
CA LEU A 6 -3.66 15.05 -20.88
C LEU A 6 -2.89 15.67 -22.04
N HIS A 7 -3.10 15.18 -23.26
CA HIS A 7 -2.41 15.69 -24.44
C HIS A 7 -2.73 17.18 -24.65
N ASP A 8 -4.01 17.54 -24.57
CA ASP A 8 -4.49 18.90 -24.72
C ASP A 8 -3.91 19.80 -23.63
N ILE A 9 -3.93 19.36 -22.37
CA ILE A 9 -3.36 20.08 -21.23
C ILE A 9 -1.86 20.34 -21.42
N LEU A 10 -1.09 19.33 -21.85
CA LEU A 10 0.34 19.50 -22.11
C LEU A 10 0.60 20.44 -23.30
N SER A 11 -0.31 20.47 -24.28
CA SER A 11 -0.24 21.40 -25.41
C SER A 11 -0.46 22.85 -24.98
N ASP A 12 -1.36 23.09 -24.03
CA ASP A 12 -1.60 24.42 -23.46
C ASP A 12 -0.43 24.89 -22.58
N ILE A 13 0.16 23.97 -21.81
CA ILE A 13 1.40 24.22 -21.06
C ILE A 13 2.55 24.57 -22.01
N LYS A 14 2.68 23.86 -23.13
CA LYS A 14 3.67 24.15 -24.18
C LYS A 14 3.53 25.58 -24.70
N GLN A 15 2.30 26.07 -24.84
CA GLN A 15 1.97 27.45 -25.24
C GLN A 15 2.02 28.46 -24.08
N ARG A 16 2.44 28.05 -22.87
CA ARG A 16 2.50 28.86 -21.65
C ARG A 16 1.17 29.47 -21.21
N LYS A 17 0.05 28.83 -21.53
CA LYS A 17 -1.27 29.25 -21.05
C LYS A 17 -1.43 28.86 -19.58
N SER A 18 -1.94 29.77 -18.76
CA SER A 18 -2.18 29.53 -17.32
C SER A 18 -3.15 28.37 -17.08
N GLU A 19 -4.16 28.24 -17.95
CA GLU A 19 -5.22 27.23 -17.87
C GLU A 19 -4.64 25.80 -17.88
N GLY A 20 -3.63 25.53 -18.72
CA GLY A 20 -3.00 24.21 -18.77
C GLY A 20 -2.29 23.83 -17.47
N PHE A 21 -1.68 24.78 -16.76
CA PHE A 21 -1.06 24.50 -15.47
C PHE A 21 -2.09 24.21 -14.38
N GLU A 22 -3.18 24.97 -14.36
CA GLU A 22 -4.28 24.78 -13.42
C GLU A 22 -4.98 23.43 -13.64
N ASP A 23 -5.21 23.05 -14.90
CA ASP A 23 -5.78 21.75 -15.27
C ASP A 23 -4.84 20.59 -14.92
N LEU A 24 -3.53 20.74 -15.19
CA LEU A 24 -2.56 19.71 -14.80
C LEU A 24 -2.53 19.52 -13.28
N TYR A 25 -2.54 20.62 -12.53
CA TYR A 25 -2.56 20.55 -11.08
C TYR A 25 -3.87 19.92 -10.59
N SER A 26 -5.02 20.49 -10.92
CA SER A 26 -6.32 19.99 -10.43
C SER A 26 -6.59 18.52 -10.78
N LYS A 27 -6.27 18.09 -12.02
CA LYS A 27 -6.63 16.76 -12.52
C LYS A 27 -5.54 15.70 -12.30
N TYR A 28 -4.26 16.07 -12.37
CA TYR A 28 -3.13 15.13 -12.33
C TYR A 28 -2.28 15.22 -11.05
N TYR A 29 -2.61 16.11 -10.11
CA TYR A 29 -1.90 16.21 -8.83
C TYR A 29 -1.86 14.88 -8.06
N LYS A 30 -2.99 14.17 -7.94
CA LYS A 30 -3.05 12.87 -7.22
C LYS A 30 -2.09 11.85 -7.84
N LEU A 31 -1.93 11.88 -9.16
CA LEU A 31 -0.97 11.02 -9.86
C LEU A 31 0.47 11.44 -9.57
N MET A 32 0.79 12.72 -9.73
CA MET A 32 2.15 13.21 -9.47
C MET A 32 2.56 12.92 -8.03
N LEU A 33 1.65 13.14 -7.08
CA LEU A 33 1.84 12.80 -5.66
C LEU A 33 2.10 11.31 -5.47
N GLY A 34 1.29 10.44 -6.07
CA GLY A 34 1.48 8.98 -5.99
C GLY A 34 2.83 8.52 -6.51
N VAL A 35 3.31 9.11 -7.62
CA VAL A 35 4.61 8.79 -8.22
C VAL A 35 5.77 9.27 -7.35
N ALA A 36 5.74 10.52 -6.87
CA ALA A 36 6.77 11.06 -5.98
C ALA A 36 6.85 10.24 -4.69
N PHE A 37 5.70 9.85 -4.16
CA PHE A 37 5.59 9.10 -2.92
C PHE A 37 6.17 7.68 -3.01
N CYS A 38 6.05 7.00 -4.16
CA CYS A 38 6.73 5.72 -4.38
C CYS A 38 8.24 5.77 -4.09
N ILE A 39 8.83 6.95 -4.28
CA ILE A 39 10.28 7.15 -4.26
C ILE A 39 10.71 7.69 -2.89
N VAL A 40 10.10 8.79 -2.43
CA VAL A 40 10.57 9.50 -1.22
C VAL A 40 9.90 9.04 0.07
N ARG A 41 8.63 8.59 -0.01
CA ARG A 41 7.85 8.06 1.13
C ARG A 41 7.66 9.04 2.29
N ASN A 42 7.69 10.33 2.01
CA ASN A 42 7.38 11.41 2.93
C ASN A 42 6.43 12.36 2.21
N GLU A 43 5.30 12.68 2.83
CA GLU A 43 4.29 13.54 2.23
C GLU A 43 4.79 14.97 2.00
N HIS A 44 5.47 15.56 2.98
CA HIS A 44 6.03 16.92 2.88
C HIS A 44 6.99 17.03 1.70
N ASP A 45 7.93 16.10 1.59
CA ASP A 45 8.89 16.07 0.48
C ASP A 45 8.19 15.89 -0.88
N CYS A 46 7.07 15.15 -0.93
CA CYS A 46 6.32 14.97 -2.16
C CYS A 46 5.69 16.28 -2.66
N HIS A 47 5.16 17.13 -1.77
CA HIS A 47 4.62 18.42 -2.16
C HIS A 47 5.71 19.32 -2.77
N ASP A 48 6.88 19.36 -2.15
CA ASP A 48 8.04 20.11 -2.66
C ASP A 48 8.48 19.61 -4.03
N ILE A 49 8.47 18.29 -4.25
CA ILE A 49 8.78 17.68 -5.54
C ILE A 49 7.75 18.08 -6.60
N ILE A 50 6.45 18.05 -6.29
CA ILE A 50 5.42 18.46 -7.24
C ILE A 50 5.61 19.93 -7.61
N GLN A 51 5.90 20.80 -6.64
CA GLN A 51 6.17 22.21 -6.91
C GLN A 51 7.38 22.36 -7.84
N GLN A 52 8.46 21.61 -7.61
CA GLN A 52 9.63 21.58 -8.49
C GLN A 52 9.29 21.09 -9.90
N VAL A 53 8.46 20.05 -10.03
CA VAL A 53 7.98 19.57 -11.33
C VAL A 53 7.20 20.66 -12.06
N MET A 54 6.28 21.36 -11.39
CA MET A 54 5.51 22.45 -12.00
C MET A 54 6.42 23.61 -12.48
N MET A 55 7.39 24.02 -11.66
CA MET A 55 8.38 25.03 -12.05
C MET A 55 9.24 24.57 -13.24
N LYS A 56 9.63 23.29 -13.25
CA LYS A 56 10.41 22.71 -14.34
C LYS A 56 9.64 22.68 -15.64
N LEU A 57 8.36 22.30 -15.60
CA LEU A 57 7.45 22.34 -16.75
C LEU A 57 7.27 23.76 -17.30
N TYR A 58 7.17 24.77 -16.42
CA TYR A 58 7.07 26.17 -16.84
C TYR A 58 8.31 26.66 -17.60
N SER A 59 9.49 26.20 -17.17
CA SER A 59 10.77 26.54 -17.83
C SER A 59 11.16 25.60 -18.98
N LEU A 60 10.36 24.56 -19.26
CA LEU A 60 10.73 23.50 -20.18
C LEU A 60 10.66 24.00 -21.64
N PRO A 61 11.71 23.76 -22.44
CA PRO A 61 11.66 24.01 -23.88
C PRO A 61 10.57 23.19 -24.59
N GLU A 62 9.96 23.79 -25.61
CA GLU A 62 8.84 23.22 -26.37
C GLU A 62 9.15 21.87 -27.05
N ASP A 63 10.41 21.65 -27.44
CA ASP A 63 10.91 20.44 -28.10
C ASP A 63 11.03 19.23 -27.15
N LYS A 64 10.96 19.47 -25.83
CA LYS A 64 11.08 18.41 -24.81
C LYS A 64 9.74 17.83 -24.36
N PHE A 65 8.63 18.41 -24.81
CA PHE A 65 7.30 17.87 -24.55
C PHE A 65 7.07 16.58 -25.37
N PRO A 66 6.28 15.64 -24.84
CA PRO A 66 6.05 14.37 -25.51
C PRO A 66 5.15 14.55 -26.73
N GLU A 67 5.40 13.76 -27.78
CA GLU A 67 4.47 13.63 -28.91
C GLU A 67 3.47 12.49 -28.70
N LYS A 68 3.83 11.49 -27.89
CA LYS A 68 3.03 10.31 -27.56
C LYS A 68 3.38 9.81 -26.17
N TYR A 69 2.47 9.04 -25.58
CA TYR A 69 2.62 8.41 -24.26
C TYR A 69 2.78 9.44 -23.13
N ASP A 70 1.98 10.50 -23.18
CA ASP A 70 1.99 11.64 -22.27
C ASP A 70 1.99 11.22 -20.79
N MET A 71 1.20 10.20 -20.47
CA MET A 71 1.14 9.61 -19.13
C MET A 71 2.47 9.02 -18.65
N SER A 72 3.16 8.29 -19.54
CA SER A 72 4.47 7.69 -19.24
C SER A 72 5.57 8.75 -19.16
N TRP A 73 5.46 9.79 -19.98
CA TRP A 73 6.36 10.93 -19.94
C TRP A 73 6.22 11.71 -18.65
N LEU A 74 4.99 12.07 -18.24
CA LEU A 74 4.73 12.78 -16.98
C LEU A 74 5.21 11.97 -15.78
N TYR A 75 4.93 10.67 -15.75
CA TYR A 75 5.49 9.75 -14.76
C TYR A 75 7.02 9.83 -14.70
N THR A 76 7.69 9.85 -15.86
CA THR A 76 9.15 9.90 -15.93
C THR A 76 9.70 11.24 -15.41
N VAL A 77 9.03 12.35 -15.73
CA VAL A 77 9.40 13.69 -15.24
C VAL A 77 9.34 13.72 -13.71
N VAL A 78 8.22 13.31 -13.13
CA VAL A 78 8.03 13.29 -11.67
C VAL A 78 9.01 12.33 -11.00
N LYS A 79 9.18 11.13 -11.55
CA LYS A 79 10.13 10.13 -11.04
C LYS A 79 11.56 10.66 -11.01
N ASN A 80 11.99 11.30 -12.09
CA ASN A 80 13.34 11.85 -12.18
C ASN A 80 13.54 12.96 -11.14
N GLU A 81 12.54 13.80 -10.92
CA GLU A 81 12.63 14.87 -9.93
C GLU A 81 12.67 14.33 -8.50
N ALA A 82 11.84 13.34 -8.18
CA ALA A 82 11.89 12.66 -6.88
C ALA A 82 13.24 11.96 -6.64
N LEU A 83 13.82 11.32 -7.67
CA LEU A 83 15.16 10.73 -7.57
C LEU A 83 16.25 11.80 -7.41
N GLN A 84 16.10 12.95 -8.06
CA GLN A 84 17.02 14.07 -7.93
C GLN A 84 16.96 14.66 -6.51
N PHE A 85 15.76 14.83 -5.96
CA PHE A 85 15.53 15.26 -4.59
C PHE A 85 16.25 14.34 -3.60
N LEU A 86 16.06 13.01 -3.70
CA LEU A 86 16.75 12.04 -2.84
C LEU A 86 18.28 12.12 -2.95
N ARG A 87 18.81 12.32 -4.16
CA ARG A 87 20.26 12.46 -4.36
C ARG A 87 20.79 13.70 -3.64
N LYS A 88 20.12 14.85 -3.80
CA LYS A 88 20.49 16.11 -3.14
C LYS A 88 20.43 15.99 -1.61
N ASN A 89 19.36 15.39 -1.08
CA ASN A 89 19.17 15.25 0.37
C ASN A 89 20.19 14.29 1.01
N LYS A 90 20.61 13.25 0.27
CA LYS A 90 21.67 12.33 0.71
C LYS A 90 23.07 12.95 0.72
N THR A 91 23.34 13.94 -0.13
CA THR A 91 24.60 14.73 -0.10
C THR A 91 24.59 15.83 0.96
N ASN A 92 23.42 16.29 1.37
CA ASN A 92 23.25 17.42 2.30
C ASN A 92 23.05 16.98 3.75
N THR A 93 23.33 15.72 4.12
CA THR A 93 23.21 15.25 5.51
C THR A 93 24.41 15.73 6.35
N SER A 94 24.44 17.04 6.55
CA SER A 94 25.15 17.73 7.63
C SER A 94 24.35 18.99 7.96
N PHE A 95 23.89 19.05 9.21
CA PHE A 95 23.29 20.17 9.96
C PHE A 95 21.76 20.29 10.04
N ASP A 96 21.33 19.99 11.27
CA ASP A 96 20.41 20.74 12.14
C ASP A 96 18.89 20.68 11.95
N GLU A 97 18.28 20.24 13.04
CA GLU A 97 16.88 20.33 13.43
C GLU A 97 16.28 21.69 13.06
N LEU A 98 15.16 21.65 12.33
CA LEU A 98 14.22 22.75 12.26
C LEU A 98 12.82 22.23 12.65
N PRO A 99 12.08 22.99 13.46
CA PRO A 99 10.88 22.50 14.15
C PRO A 99 9.70 22.34 13.19
N GLU A 100 8.88 21.32 13.46
CA GLU A 100 7.60 21.08 12.78
C GLU A 100 6.67 22.29 12.94
N ILE A 101 6.35 22.94 11.82
CA ILE A 101 5.24 23.90 11.73
C ILE A 101 3.99 23.09 11.36
N PRO A 102 2.93 23.07 12.19
CA PRO A 102 1.73 22.33 11.85
C PRO A 102 0.97 23.11 10.76
N VAL A 103 1.09 22.66 9.51
CA VAL A 103 0.23 23.13 8.43
C VAL A 103 -1.09 22.39 8.55
N ASN A 104 -2.11 23.10 9.02
CA ASN A 104 -3.48 22.65 9.04
C ASN A 104 -4.05 22.72 7.61
N CYS A 105 -3.94 21.63 6.85
CA CYS A 105 -4.61 21.47 5.56
C CYS A 105 -5.89 20.65 5.76
N SER A 106 -7.02 21.33 5.98
CA SER A 106 -8.34 20.72 6.18
C SER A 106 -9.02 20.21 4.89
N GLU A 107 -8.26 19.92 3.84
CA GLU A 107 -8.78 19.35 2.57
C GLU A 107 -8.32 17.90 2.33
N MET A 108 -7.72 17.29 3.35
CA MET A 108 -6.97 16.04 3.23
C MET A 108 -7.71 14.80 3.79
N GLU A 109 -9.03 14.82 3.91
CA GLU A 109 -9.78 13.67 4.43
C GLU A 109 -9.92 12.50 3.43
N GLU A 110 -9.65 12.71 2.13
CA GLU A 110 -9.70 11.65 1.12
C GLU A 110 -8.33 11.09 0.70
N ILE A 111 -7.23 11.68 1.18
CA ILE A 111 -5.91 11.10 0.95
C ILE A 111 -5.77 9.99 1.97
N ILE A 112 -5.97 8.74 1.51
CA ILE A 112 -5.62 7.51 2.22
C ILE A 112 -4.41 7.81 3.09
N HIS A 113 -4.55 7.78 4.44
CA HIS A 113 -3.44 8.01 5.36
C HIS A 113 -2.21 7.31 4.81
N MET A 114 -1.26 8.08 4.29
CA MET A 114 -0.21 7.55 3.42
C MET A 114 0.71 6.59 4.20
N ASP A 115 0.79 6.79 5.51
CA ASP A 115 1.40 5.87 6.46
C ASP A 115 0.70 4.50 6.52
N TYR A 116 -0.64 4.51 6.52
CA TYR A 116 -1.43 3.29 6.48
C TYR A 116 -1.24 2.56 5.15
N TYR A 117 -1.27 3.28 4.03
CA TYR A 117 -0.96 2.72 2.71
C TYR A 117 0.42 2.07 2.67
N ASN A 118 1.45 2.77 3.16
CA ASN A 118 2.82 2.27 3.27
C ASN A 118 2.92 1.01 4.13
N SER A 119 2.20 0.97 5.25
CA SER A 119 2.20 -0.19 6.15
C SER A 119 1.70 -1.46 5.45
N ILE A 120 0.69 -1.33 4.59
CA ILE A 120 0.09 -2.45 3.83
C ILE A 120 1.07 -2.97 2.77
N ILE A 121 1.66 -2.07 1.98
CA ILE A 121 2.47 -2.47 0.81
C ILE A 121 3.94 -2.78 1.17
N LYS A 122 4.36 -2.56 2.42
CA LYS A 122 5.73 -2.81 2.90
C LYS A 122 6.22 -4.22 2.64
N GLY A 123 5.32 -5.21 2.63
CA GLY A 123 5.64 -6.62 2.38
C GLY A 123 5.83 -7.01 0.91
N LEU A 124 5.54 -6.12 -0.05
CA LEU A 124 5.74 -6.36 -1.48
C LEU A 124 7.19 -6.03 -1.91
N ASP A 125 7.70 -6.74 -2.92
CA ASP A 125 8.97 -6.37 -3.57
C ASP A 125 8.86 -5.01 -4.28
N GLY A 126 10.01 -4.35 -4.50
CA GLY A 126 10.04 -2.97 -5.01
C GLY A 126 9.26 -2.76 -6.31
N LYS A 127 9.40 -3.68 -7.28
CA LYS A 127 8.70 -3.56 -8.58
C LYS A 127 7.20 -3.81 -8.45
N SER A 128 6.83 -4.85 -7.71
CA SER A 128 5.42 -5.16 -7.43
C SER A 128 4.71 -4.03 -6.70
N ARG A 129 5.41 -3.41 -5.73
CA ARG A 129 4.94 -2.23 -5.01
C ARG A 129 4.71 -1.06 -5.96
N GLU A 130 5.71 -0.72 -6.77
CA GLU A 130 5.61 0.36 -7.77
C GLU A 130 4.42 0.13 -8.71
N ILE A 131 4.23 -1.10 -9.22
CA ILE A 131 3.07 -1.46 -10.06
C ILE A 131 1.74 -1.25 -9.32
N VAL A 132 1.62 -1.71 -8.07
CA VAL A 132 0.40 -1.57 -7.27
C VAL A 132 0.11 -0.10 -6.99
N THR A 133 1.12 0.71 -6.70
CA THR A 133 0.95 2.14 -6.44
C THR A 133 0.54 2.89 -7.68
N LEU A 134 1.18 2.64 -8.83
CA LEU A 134 0.76 3.22 -10.10
C LEU A 134 -0.66 2.81 -10.49
N LYS A 135 -1.08 1.60 -10.13
CA LYS A 135 -2.44 1.14 -10.40
C LYS A 135 -3.49 1.78 -9.50
N ILE A 136 -3.22 1.85 -8.18
CA ILE A 136 -4.22 2.24 -7.17
C ILE A 136 -4.22 3.76 -6.96
N LEU A 137 -3.05 4.38 -6.75
CA LEU A 137 -2.95 5.81 -6.47
C LEU A 137 -2.97 6.64 -7.75
N CYS A 138 -2.27 6.18 -8.79
CA CYS A 138 -2.16 6.91 -10.05
C CYS A 138 -3.25 6.52 -11.07
N GLY A 139 -4.07 5.51 -10.79
CA GLY A 139 -5.17 5.09 -11.68
C GLY A 139 -4.74 4.56 -13.06
N MET A 140 -3.45 4.29 -13.27
CA MET A 140 -2.92 3.95 -14.59
C MET A 140 -3.44 2.59 -15.10
N THR A 141 -3.55 2.46 -16.41
CA THR A 141 -3.87 1.17 -17.06
C THR A 141 -2.66 0.24 -17.05
N HIS A 142 -2.88 -1.08 -17.18
CA HIS A 142 -1.74 -2.02 -17.25
C HIS A 142 -0.83 -1.75 -18.46
N LYS A 143 -1.39 -1.20 -19.55
CA LYS A 143 -0.63 -0.81 -20.74
C LYS A 143 0.26 0.40 -20.46
N GLU A 144 -0.26 1.42 -19.78
CA GLU A 144 0.52 2.61 -19.40
C GLU A 144 1.63 2.25 -18.42
N ILE A 145 1.33 1.42 -17.41
CA ILE A 145 2.34 0.95 -16.45
C ILE A 145 3.42 0.13 -17.18
N ALA A 146 3.04 -0.69 -18.16
CA ALA A 146 3.98 -1.44 -18.98
C ALA A 146 4.91 -0.53 -19.77
N SER A 147 4.39 0.52 -20.41
CA SER A 147 5.18 1.54 -21.10
C SER A 147 6.11 2.30 -20.15
N ALA A 148 5.57 2.76 -19.01
CA ALA A 148 6.30 3.53 -18.00
C ALA A 148 7.45 2.74 -17.35
N LEU A 149 7.22 1.45 -17.06
CA LEU A 149 8.21 0.58 -16.42
C LEU A 149 9.08 -0.19 -17.43
N LYS A 150 8.84 -0.03 -18.74
CA LYS A 150 9.49 -0.79 -19.82
C LYS A 150 9.38 -2.31 -19.61
N MET A 151 8.16 -2.77 -19.32
CA MET A 151 7.83 -4.18 -19.08
C MET A 151 6.74 -4.65 -20.05
N SER A 152 6.58 -5.97 -20.23
CA SER A 152 5.45 -6.48 -21.01
C SER A 152 4.13 -6.29 -20.24
N CYS A 153 3.03 -6.00 -20.95
CA CYS A 153 1.71 -5.85 -20.34
C CYS A 153 1.28 -7.12 -19.57
N GLY A 154 1.62 -8.30 -20.09
CA GLY A 154 1.37 -9.58 -19.41
C GLY A 154 2.11 -9.69 -18.08
N THR A 155 3.38 -9.27 -18.03
CA THR A 155 4.17 -9.26 -16.80
C THR A 155 3.60 -8.30 -15.77
N VAL A 156 3.18 -7.10 -16.17
CA VAL A 156 2.57 -6.11 -15.26
C VAL A 156 1.26 -6.65 -14.68
N GLN A 157 0.38 -7.19 -15.51
CA GLN A 157 -0.89 -7.75 -15.06
C GLN A 157 -0.67 -8.92 -14.09
N TRP A 158 0.29 -9.80 -14.41
CA TRP A 158 0.64 -10.91 -13.54
C TRP A 158 1.22 -10.43 -12.19
N LYS A 159 2.20 -9.52 -12.20
CA LYS A 159 2.78 -8.97 -10.95
C LYS A 159 1.73 -8.24 -10.12
N TYR A 160 0.86 -7.44 -10.74
CA TYR A 160 -0.24 -6.78 -10.04
C TYR A 160 -1.16 -7.80 -9.34
N HIS A 161 -1.61 -8.81 -10.08
CA HIS A 161 -2.50 -9.85 -9.54
C HIS A 161 -1.84 -10.66 -8.41
N MET A 162 -0.55 -10.99 -8.56
CA MET A 162 0.22 -11.66 -7.50
C MET A 162 0.39 -10.78 -6.25
N SER A 163 0.59 -9.49 -6.43
CA SER A 163 0.73 -8.53 -5.33
C SER A 163 -0.55 -8.41 -4.53
N VAL A 164 -1.68 -8.18 -5.20
CA VAL A 164 -3.01 -8.10 -4.57
C VAL A 164 -3.33 -9.40 -3.84
N ASN A 165 -3.03 -10.55 -4.44
CA ASN A 165 -3.26 -11.84 -3.79
C ASN A 165 -2.37 -12.03 -2.56
N SER A 166 -1.11 -11.58 -2.61
CA SER A 166 -0.20 -11.62 -1.46
C SER A 166 -0.70 -10.76 -0.29
N LEU A 167 -1.22 -9.56 -0.58
CA LEU A 167 -1.83 -8.70 0.42
C LEU A 167 -3.08 -9.34 1.05
N LYS A 168 -3.96 -9.94 0.23
CA LYS A 168 -5.16 -10.66 0.71
C LYS A 168 -4.79 -11.81 1.64
N ILE A 169 -3.77 -12.59 1.30
CA ILE A 169 -3.25 -13.68 2.14
C ILE A 169 -2.76 -13.11 3.48
N ALA A 170 -1.96 -12.03 3.46
CA ALA A 170 -1.45 -11.42 4.68
C ALA A 170 -2.59 -10.96 5.61
N MET A 171 -3.62 -10.28 5.06
CA MET A 171 -4.81 -9.90 5.82
C MET A 171 -5.55 -11.11 6.38
N THR A 172 -5.76 -12.16 5.57
CA THR A 172 -6.45 -13.38 6.00
C THR A 172 -5.71 -14.07 7.16
N SER A 173 -4.38 -14.13 7.07
CA SER A 173 -3.53 -14.72 8.10
C SER A 173 -3.62 -13.95 9.43
N ILE A 174 -3.63 -12.61 9.39
CA ILE A 174 -3.81 -11.78 10.59
C ILE A 174 -5.19 -12.02 11.21
N CYS A 175 -6.26 -12.04 10.41
CA CYS A 175 -7.60 -12.33 10.90
C CYS A 175 -7.68 -13.69 11.61
N VAL A 176 -7.05 -14.72 11.04
CA VAL A 176 -7.02 -16.06 11.65
C VAL A 176 -6.27 -16.07 12.99
N LEU A 177 -5.16 -15.34 13.10
CA LEU A 177 -4.42 -15.22 14.36
C LEU A 177 -5.24 -14.51 15.45
N VAL A 178 -5.95 -13.43 15.09
CA VAL A 178 -6.83 -12.69 16.02
C VAL A 178 -8.00 -13.58 16.47
N ILE A 179 -8.62 -14.32 15.56
CA ILE A 179 -9.68 -15.27 15.92
C ILE A 179 -9.13 -16.31 16.90
N ASN A 180 -7.97 -16.90 16.61
CA ASN A 180 -7.36 -17.89 17.49
C ASN A 180 -6.97 -17.33 18.86
N SER A 181 -6.45 -16.10 18.95
CA SER A 181 -6.09 -15.50 20.22
C SER A 181 -7.31 -15.24 21.11
N ILE A 182 -8.43 -14.79 20.51
CA ILE A 182 -9.71 -14.60 21.21
C ILE A 182 -10.26 -15.95 21.69
N LEU A 183 -10.25 -16.97 20.83
CA LEU A 183 -10.72 -18.31 21.18
C LEU A 183 -9.90 -18.93 22.32
N LEU A 184 -8.57 -18.86 22.22
CA LEU A 184 -7.65 -19.34 23.26
C LEU A 184 -7.84 -18.58 24.58
N GLY A 185 -8.02 -17.25 24.52
CA GLY A 185 -8.30 -16.43 25.69
C GLY A 185 -9.57 -16.88 26.42
N ARG A 186 -10.64 -17.21 25.69
CA ARG A 186 -11.88 -17.74 26.28
C ARG A 186 -11.70 -19.12 26.92
N VAL A 187 -10.95 -20.02 26.28
CA VAL A 187 -10.63 -21.34 26.84
C VAL A 187 -9.80 -21.20 28.12
N TYR A 188 -8.81 -20.29 28.13
CA TYR A 188 -7.94 -20.04 29.27
C TYR A 188 -8.71 -19.43 30.46
N LEU A 189 -9.55 -18.43 30.21
CA LEU A 189 -10.42 -17.83 31.24
C LEU A 189 -11.39 -18.85 31.85
N SER A 190 -11.98 -19.72 31.02
CA SER A 190 -12.85 -20.81 31.49
C SER A 190 -12.11 -21.75 32.45
N ARG A 191 -10.84 -22.09 32.14
CA ARG A 191 -10.02 -22.93 33.04
C ARG A 191 -9.64 -22.23 34.34
N ILE A 192 -9.30 -20.93 34.32
CA ILE A 192 -9.02 -20.15 35.55
C ILE A 192 -10.27 -20.04 36.42
N TYR A 193 -11.42 -19.76 35.81
CA TYR A 193 -12.70 -19.71 36.52
C TYR A 193 -13.00 -21.07 37.17
N LYS A 194 -12.82 -22.17 36.45
CA LYS A 194 -12.97 -23.54 37.00
C LYS A 194 -12.01 -23.79 38.17
N ALA A 195 -10.74 -23.43 38.06
CA ALA A 195 -9.76 -23.59 39.12
C ALA A 195 -10.13 -22.81 40.40
N ARG A 196 -10.52 -21.54 40.27
CA ARG A 196 -10.94 -20.69 41.41
C ARG A 196 -12.29 -21.08 42.01
N VAL A 197 -13.20 -21.65 41.22
CA VAL A 197 -14.49 -22.16 41.71
C VAL A 197 -14.29 -23.46 42.46
N VAL A 198 -13.52 -24.42 41.92
CA VAL A 198 -13.21 -25.70 42.58
C VAL A 198 -12.50 -25.48 43.92
N GLU A 199 -11.57 -24.52 44.00
CA GLU A 199 -10.92 -24.12 45.25
C GLU A 199 -11.92 -23.58 46.29
N ARG A 200 -13.02 -22.96 45.85
CA ARG A 200 -14.13 -22.48 46.71
C ARG A 200 -15.18 -23.55 47.04
N THR A 201 -15.45 -24.51 46.15
CA THR A 201 -16.50 -25.55 46.32
C THR A 201 -16.02 -26.84 46.98
N MET A 202 -14.72 -27.06 47.17
CA MET A 202 -14.18 -28.14 48.04
C MET A 202 -14.71 -28.08 49.49
N LEU A 203 -15.40 -27.01 49.89
CA LEU A 203 -16.04 -26.85 51.20
C LEU A 203 -17.53 -27.29 51.28
N ARG A 204 -18.19 -27.73 50.21
CA ARG A 204 -19.56 -28.30 50.33
C ARG A 204 -19.94 -29.15 49.11
N ASN A 205 -20.06 -30.45 49.36
CA ASN A 205 -20.75 -31.51 48.60
C ASN A 205 -21.39 -31.12 47.25
N ILE A 206 -20.84 -31.72 46.20
CA ILE A 206 -21.51 -32.45 45.10
C ILE A 206 -22.91 -31.93 44.73
N ASP A 207 -22.95 -31.03 43.75
CA ASP A 207 -23.76 -31.12 42.52
C ASP A 207 -23.70 -29.78 41.79
N LEU A 208 -22.57 -29.52 41.14
CA LEU A 208 -22.53 -28.55 40.06
C LEU A 208 -22.23 -29.32 38.79
N THR A 209 -23.31 -29.67 38.11
CA THR A 209 -23.45 -29.97 36.67
C THR A 209 -22.96 -28.79 35.80
N ILE A 210 -21.78 -28.27 36.12
CA ILE A 210 -20.98 -27.39 35.29
C ILE A 210 -19.64 -28.10 35.05
N ASP A 211 -19.68 -29.42 34.93
CA ASP A 211 -18.77 -30.02 33.98
C ASP A 211 -19.31 -29.70 32.59
N ALA A 212 -18.40 -29.22 31.77
CA ALA A 212 -18.33 -29.60 30.38
C ALA A 212 -19.66 -29.49 29.61
N ASN A 213 -19.81 -28.46 28.78
CA ASN A 213 -20.32 -28.78 27.46
C ASN A 213 -19.13 -29.38 26.69
N PRO A 214 -18.90 -30.72 26.72
CA PRO A 214 -17.83 -31.34 25.93
C PRO A 214 -18.04 -31.01 24.45
N LEU A 215 -19.30 -30.83 24.04
CA LEU A 215 -19.68 -30.29 22.75
C LEU A 215 -19.06 -28.91 22.51
N LEU A 216 -19.20 -27.94 23.42
CA LEU A 216 -18.69 -26.59 23.24
C LEU A 216 -17.14 -26.57 23.20
N ASN A 217 -16.48 -27.37 24.04
CA ASN A 217 -15.02 -27.53 23.98
C ASN A 217 -14.57 -28.24 22.70
N ALA A 218 -15.29 -29.25 22.25
CA ALA A 218 -15.05 -29.92 20.97
C ALA A 218 -15.25 -28.94 19.80
N PHE A 219 -16.29 -28.09 19.84
CA PHE A 219 -16.53 -27.02 18.87
C PHE A 219 -15.35 -26.03 18.83
N TYR A 220 -14.81 -25.60 19.97
CA TYR A 220 -13.64 -24.73 20.01
C TYR A 220 -12.38 -25.41 19.47
N CYS A 221 -12.13 -26.67 19.80
CA CYS A 221 -11.01 -27.44 19.24
C CYS A 221 -11.15 -27.61 17.72
N ILE A 222 -12.36 -27.87 17.22
CA ILE A 222 -12.65 -27.96 15.78
C ILE A 222 -12.43 -26.59 15.11
N LEU A 223 -12.87 -25.48 15.71
CA LEU A 223 -12.65 -24.14 15.17
C LEU A 223 -11.15 -23.79 15.10
N ILE A 224 -10.37 -24.13 16.13
CA ILE A 224 -8.91 -23.93 16.14
C ILE A 224 -8.22 -24.83 15.08
N ALA A 225 -8.70 -26.06 14.89
CA ALA A 225 -8.16 -26.96 13.86
C ALA A 225 -8.47 -26.45 12.44
N ILE A 226 -9.71 -25.98 12.20
CA ILE A 226 -10.12 -25.39 10.92
C ILE A 226 -9.32 -24.11 10.64
N SER A 227 -9.18 -23.24 11.63
CA SER A 227 -8.42 -21.99 11.48
C SER A 227 -6.92 -22.27 11.23
N GLY A 228 -6.33 -23.25 11.92
CA GLY A 228 -4.96 -23.71 11.69
C GLY A 228 -4.76 -24.26 10.28
N PHE A 229 -5.71 -25.05 9.78
CA PHE A 229 -5.68 -25.57 8.42
C PHE A 229 -5.76 -24.46 7.36
N ILE A 230 -6.62 -23.46 7.58
CA ILE A 230 -6.72 -22.26 6.72
C ILE A 230 -5.39 -21.50 6.72
N PHE A 231 -4.78 -21.31 7.90
CA PHE A 231 -3.49 -20.64 8.04
C PHE A 231 -2.36 -21.37 7.31
N ILE A 232 -2.25 -22.69 7.47
CA ILE A 232 -1.25 -23.52 6.76
C ILE A 232 -1.46 -23.44 5.25
N LYS A 233 -2.70 -23.55 4.75
CA LYS A 233 -3.00 -23.37 3.32
C LYS A 233 -2.64 -21.97 2.83
N SER A 234 -2.90 -20.94 3.63
CA SER A 234 -2.56 -19.54 3.32
C SER A 234 -1.04 -19.37 3.18
N ILE A 235 -0.26 -19.87 4.15
CA ILE A 235 1.22 -19.86 4.12
C ILE A 235 1.76 -20.65 2.92
N ALA A 236 1.27 -21.87 2.69
CA ALA A 236 1.72 -22.70 1.57
C ALA A 236 1.46 -22.00 0.22
N ARG A 237 0.32 -21.32 0.09
CA ARG A 237 -0.02 -20.51 -1.09
C ARG A 237 0.92 -19.31 -1.23
N TYR A 238 1.21 -18.60 -0.14
CA TYR A 238 2.16 -17.48 -0.12
C TYR A 238 3.57 -17.90 -0.55
N ILE A 239 4.10 -19.00 0.00
CA ILE A 239 5.42 -19.53 -0.35
C ILE A 239 5.48 -19.92 -1.84
N ARG A 240 4.39 -20.48 -2.38
CA ARG A 240 4.31 -20.83 -3.81
C ARG A 240 4.35 -19.58 -4.70
N ILE A 241 3.63 -18.52 -4.33
CA ILE A 241 3.59 -17.25 -5.08
C ILE A 241 4.96 -16.56 -5.06
N THR A 242 5.58 -16.45 -3.89
CA THR A 242 6.90 -15.81 -3.74
C THR A 242 8.01 -16.57 -4.46
N ARG A 243 7.96 -17.92 -4.47
CA ARG A 243 8.88 -18.73 -5.29
C ARG A 243 8.63 -18.59 -6.79
N GLY A 244 7.38 -18.43 -7.23
CA GLY A 244 7.02 -18.15 -8.62
C GLY A 244 7.54 -16.79 -9.09
N ALA A 245 7.43 -15.75 -8.25
CA ALA A 245 7.99 -14.42 -8.48
C ALA A 245 9.50 -14.42 -8.72
N LYS A 246 10.26 -15.15 -7.89
CA LYS A 246 11.72 -15.28 -8.07
C LYS A 246 12.16 -16.00 -9.34
N LYS A 247 11.31 -16.85 -9.93
CA LYS A 247 11.61 -17.54 -11.20
C LYS A 247 11.31 -16.69 -12.44
N ALA A 248 10.40 -15.72 -12.35
CA ALA A 248 10.00 -14.88 -13.48
C ALA A 248 10.88 -13.62 -13.64
N ASP A 249 11.66 -13.24 -12.62
CA ASP A 249 12.64 -12.14 -12.67
C ASP A 249 14.06 -12.62 -13.09
N LYS A 250 14.23 -13.91 -13.41
CA LYS A 250 15.45 -14.50 -14.02
C LYS A 250 15.20 -14.76 -15.49
#